data_AF-A0A835J4G8-F1
#
_entry.id   AF-A0A835J4G8-F1
#
_cell.length_a   1.000
_cell.length_b   1.000
_cell.length_c   1.000
_cell.angle_alpha   90.00
_cell.angle_beta   90.00
_cell.angle_gamma   90.00
#
_symmetry.space_group_name_H-M   'P 1'
#
loop_
_entity.id
_entity.type
_entity.pdbx_description
1 polymer ?
#
loop_
_entity_poly.entity_id
_entity_poly.type
_entity_poly.pdbx_seq_one_letter_code
_entity_poly.pdbx_strand_id
1 'polypeptide(L)'
;MNTKFLGLSFFLFAFIATSFSEAVHTEDAAAVLDVFNHAVLAGARYFIEASSTDNTTTLAVTASGICNSDVILSTWNDRLNITFSPTIKSNDSVIREGTQLVVNFDAPSMVTTMWMIQLSPTTGGYVVTTGGVDRLNQFMITKSEDHDDLYQLSFCPMGEPFCTCPCVPVGVNGDKNLVPNADPLLVKFQRHEYGAQTI
;
A
#
# COMPACT_ATOMS: atom_id res chain seq x y z
N MET A 1 -1.41 20.88 -88.49
CA MET A 1 -0.81 19.71 -87.83
C MET A 1 0.42 20.22 -87.09
N ASN A 2 0.60 20.13 -85.78
CA ASN A 2 -0.06 19.37 -84.73
C ASN A 2 -0.07 20.17 -83.41
N THR A 3 -1.10 19.88 -82.62
CA THR A 3 -1.45 20.45 -81.32
C THR A 3 -0.74 19.71 -80.17
N LYS A 4 -0.73 20.35 -78.98
CA LYS A 4 -0.69 19.76 -77.61
C LYS A 4 0.71 19.34 -77.13
N PHE A 5 1.11 19.48 -75.86
CA PHE A 5 0.35 19.44 -74.61
C PHE A 5 1.18 20.10 -73.47
N LEU A 6 0.55 20.84 -72.55
CA LEU A 6 1.14 21.29 -71.29
C LEU A 6 1.53 20.07 -70.43
N GLY A 7 2.79 20.03 -69.97
CA GLY A 7 3.24 19.07 -68.96
C GLY A 7 2.79 19.48 -67.56
N LEU A 8 1.72 18.86 -67.08
CA LEU A 8 1.14 18.96 -65.75
C LEU A 8 1.90 18.03 -64.78
N SER A 9 2.29 18.54 -63.60
CA SER A 9 2.36 17.92 -62.25
C SER A 9 2.90 16.47 -62.09
N PHE A 10 3.79 16.12 -61.16
CA PHE A 10 3.46 15.93 -59.74
C PHE A 10 4.77 15.62 -58.98
N PHE A 11 5.33 16.56 -58.20
CA PHE A 11 6.30 16.22 -57.15
C PHE A 11 5.51 15.98 -55.85
N LEU A 12 5.02 14.75 -55.67
CA LEU A 12 4.52 14.28 -54.38
C LEU A 12 5.73 14.05 -53.47
N PHE A 13 6.09 15.05 -52.68
CA PHE A 13 6.84 14.79 -51.45
C PHE A 13 5.91 14.05 -50.50
N ALA A 14 6.05 12.72 -50.43
CA ALA A 14 5.48 11.94 -49.35
C ALA A 14 6.23 12.31 -48.06
N PHE A 15 5.74 13.31 -47.33
CA PHE A 15 6.04 13.45 -45.91
C PHE A 15 5.37 12.27 -45.20
N ILE A 16 6.10 11.16 -45.06
CA ILE A 16 5.78 10.18 -44.04
C ILE A 16 6.19 10.84 -42.73
N ALA A 17 5.30 11.67 -42.18
CA ALA A 17 5.30 11.93 -40.76
C ALA A 17 5.03 10.56 -40.10
N THR A 18 6.11 9.88 -39.74
CA THR A 18 6.05 8.87 -38.70
C THR A 18 5.73 9.64 -37.43
N SER A 19 4.43 9.87 -37.23
CA SER A 19 3.88 10.19 -35.93
C SER A 19 4.16 8.96 -35.07
N PHE A 20 5.37 8.89 -34.51
CA PHE A 20 5.57 8.14 -33.29
C PHE A 20 4.67 8.84 -32.29
N SER A 21 3.44 8.32 -32.12
CA SER A 21 2.73 8.51 -30.87
C SER A 21 3.69 7.92 -29.84
N GLU A 22 4.50 8.77 -29.22
CA GLU A 22 4.95 8.51 -27.88
C GLU A 22 3.67 8.27 -27.09
N ALA A 23 3.34 6.99 -26.94
CA ALA A 23 2.51 6.58 -25.84
C ALA A 23 3.22 7.16 -24.61
N VAL A 24 2.57 8.13 -23.97
CA VAL A 24 2.96 8.57 -22.63
C VAL A 24 2.86 7.32 -21.77
N HIS A 25 3.97 6.61 -21.63
CA HIS A 25 4.13 5.65 -20.56
C HIS A 25 4.05 6.51 -19.30
N THR A 26 2.88 6.57 -18.68
CA THR A 26 2.80 6.92 -17.27
C THR A 26 3.72 5.93 -16.58
N GLU A 27 4.82 6.44 -16.03
CA GLU A 27 5.75 5.62 -15.25
C GLU A 27 4.93 4.99 -14.13
N ASP A 28 5.00 3.66 -14.00
CA ASP A 28 4.32 2.97 -12.92
C ASP A 28 4.82 3.54 -11.59
N ALA A 29 3.91 3.70 -10.62
CA ALA A 29 4.30 4.15 -9.28
C ALA A 29 5.43 3.28 -8.71
N ALA A 30 6.30 3.90 -7.92
CA ALA A 30 7.47 3.25 -7.32
C ALA A 30 7.06 2.03 -6.49
N ALA A 31 7.90 1.00 -6.49
CA ALA A 31 7.67 -0.18 -5.67
C ALA A 31 7.88 0.17 -4.19
N VAL A 32 7.02 -0.36 -3.32
CA VAL A 32 7.29 -0.40 -1.88
C VAL A 32 8.41 -1.42 -1.66
N LEU A 33 9.43 -1.05 -0.89
CA LEU A 33 10.61 -1.88 -0.65
C LEU A 33 10.61 -2.44 0.78
N ASP A 34 11.10 -3.67 0.92
CA ASP A 34 11.41 -4.28 2.20
C ASP A 34 12.77 -3.82 2.74
N VAL A 35 13.09 -4.23 3.97
CA VAL A 35 14.36 -3.90 4.66
C VAL A 35 15.63 -4.36 3.91
N PHE A 36 15.50 -5.19 2.88
CA PHE A 36 16.59 -5.67 2.03
C PHE A 36 16.55 -5.05 0.62
N ASN A 37 15.74 -4.00 0.41
CA ASN A 37 15.51 -3.35 -0.88
C ASN A 37 14.87 -4.24 -1.95
N HIS A 38 14.16 -5.30 -1.56
CA HIS A 38 13.32 -6.06 -2.49
C HIS A 38 11.91 -5.50 -2.52
N ALA A 39 11.23 -5.62 -3.65
CA ALA A 39 9.83 -5.24 -3.75
C ALA A 39 8.96 -6.02 -2.76
N VAL A 40 8.06 -5.31 -2.07
CA VAL A 40 6.97 -5.92 -1.30
C VAL A 40 6.00 -6.57 -2.28
N LEU A 41 5.61 -7.82 -1.99
CA LEU A 41 4.80 -8.64 -2.89
C LEU A 41 3.42 -8.91 -2.31
N ALA A 42 2.40 -8.85 -3.16
CA ALA A 42 1.04 -9.22 -2.83
C ALA A 42 0.97 -10.68 -2.35
N GLY A 43 0.24 -10.91 -1.26
CA GLY A 43 0.06 -12.23 -0.65
C GLY A 43 1.28 -12.81 0.08
N ALA A 44 2.47 -12.22 -0.04
CA ALA A 44 3.63 -12.61 0.76
C ALA A 44 3.50 -12.10 2.20
N ARG A 45 4.18 -12.79 3.13
CA ARG A 45 4.12 -12.53 4.58
C ARG A 45 5.19 -11.53 4.99
N TYR A 46 4.78 -10.46 5.64
CA TYR A 46 5.66 -9.42 6.18
C TYR A 46 5.37 -9.16 7.65
N PHE A 47 6.40 -8.76 8.40
CA PHE A 47 6.24 -8.02 9.64
C PHE A 47 6.29 -6.52 9.33
N ILE A 48 5.48 -5.72 10.02
CA ILE A 48 5.57 -4.26 9.98
C ILE A 48 6.35 -3.83 11.23
N GLU A 49 7.56 -3.37 11.01
CA GLU A 49 8.44 -2.82 12.04
C GLU A 49 8.18 -1.32 12.18
N ALA A 50 7.90 -0.86 13.40
CA ALA A 50 7.74 0.55 13.69
C ALA A 50 9.09 1.19 13.99
N SER A 51 9.35 2.35 13.39
CA SER A 51 10.53 3.15 13.73
C SER A 51 10.41 3.63 15.19
N SER A 52 11.40 3.29 16.02
CA SER A 52 11.45 3.71 17.43
C SER A 52 12.35 4.93 17.60
N THR A 53 11.97 5.83 18.47
CA THR A 53 12.77 7.01 18.86
C THR A 53 13.91 6.66 19.81
N ASP A 54 13.86 5.52 20.48
CA ASP A 54 14.85 5.13 21.49
C ASP A 54 16.03 4.30 20.94
N ASN A 55 16.01 3.90 19.67
CA ASN A 55 16.98 3.02 18.99
C ASN A 55 17.28 1.67 19.69
N THR A 56 16.63 1.37 20.82
CA THR A 56 16.89 0.16 21.63
C THR A 56 15.73 -0.81 21.61
N THR A 57 14.53 -0.33 21.29
CA THR A 57 13.32 -1.13 21.30
C THR A 57 12.77 -1.26 19.89
N THR A 58 12.80 -2.47 19.33
CA THR A 58 12.08 -2.76 18.08
C THR A 58 10.63 -3.06 18.40
N LEU A 59 9.73 -2.21 17.90
CA LEU A 59 8.28 -2.41 18.03
C LEU A 59 7.72 -2.97 16.72
N ALA A 60 6.67 -3.78 16.83
CA ALA A 60 6.00 -4.37 15.68
C ALA A 60 4.49 -4.19 15.78
N VAL A 61 3.85 -4.13 14.62
CA VAL A 61 2.40 -4.19 14.54
C VAL A 61 1.92 -5.62 14.82
N THR A 62 0.93 -5.74 15.69
CA THR A 62 0.30 -7.01 16.08
C THR A 62 -1.18 -6.81 16.42
N ALA A 63 -1.85 -7.88 16.83
CA ALA A 63 -3.24 -7.87 17.29
C ALA A 63 -3.30 -8.01 18.82
N SER A 64 -4.23 -7.31 19.47
CA SER A 64 -4.45 -7.41 20.91
C SER A 64 -5.06 -8.74 21.39
N GLY A 65 -5.49 -9.60 20.46
CA GLY A 65 -6.14 -10.87 20.75
C GLY A 65 -6.43 -11.71 19.48
N ILE A 66 -7.36 -12.66 19.60
CA ILE A 66 -7.69 -13.65 18.56
C ILE A 66 -9.08 -13.45 17.91
N CYS A 67 -9.91 -12.55 18.43
CA CYS A 67 -11.27 -12.27 17.94
C CYS A 67 -11.52 -10.76 17.94
N ASN A 68 -11.93 -10.18 16.81
CA ASN A 68 -12.21 -8.75 16.65
C ASN A 68 -11.16 -7.88 17.37
N SER A 69 -9.90 -8.14 17.03
CA SER A 69 -8.76 -7.66 17.78
C SER A 69 -8.24 -6.36 17.21
N ASP A 70 -8.08 -5.39 18.09
CA ASP A 70 -7.50 -4.11 17.75
C ASP A 70 -6.06 -4.32 17.29
N VAL A 71 -5.68 -3.57 16.27
CA VAL A 71 -4.31 -3.54 15.75
C VAL A 71 -3.51 -2.60 16.64
N ILE A 72 -2.42 -3.10 17.19
CA ILE A 72 -1.62 -2.40 18.20
C ILE A 72 -0.13 -2.46 17.87
N LEU A 73 0.65 -1.58 18.51
CA LEU A 73 2.09 -1.77 18.65
C LEU A 73 2.41 -2.59 19.90
N SER A 74 3.25 -3.60 19.72
CA SER A 74 3.86 -4.36 20.83
C SER A 74 5.34 -4.58 20.58
N THR A 75 5.99 -5.33 21.48
CA THR A 75 7.37 -5.77 21.32
C THR A 75 7.52 -6.65 20.08
N TRP A 76 8.73 -6.68 19.51
CA TRP A 76 9.06 -7.53 18.36
C TRP A 76 8.72 -9.02 18.54
N ASN A 77 8.73 -9.52 19.79
CA ASN A 77 8.41 -10.92 20.08
C ASN A 77 6.95 -11.27 19.81
N ASP A 78 6.05 -10.29 19.84
CA ASP A 78 4.61 -10.49 19.65
C ASP A 78 4.16 -10.21 18.21
N ARG A 79 5.10 -9.96 17.29
CA ARG A 79 4.80 -9.62 15.90
C ARG A 79 3.97 -10.69 15.20
N LEU A 80 3.06 -10.27 14.34
CA LEU A 80 2.27 -11.15 13.49
C LEU A 80 2.60 -10.94 12.02
N ASN A 81 2.50 -12.03 11.25
CA ASN A 81 2.59 -11.94 9.79
C ASN A 81 1.40 -11.13 9.26
N ILE A 82 1.67 -10.25 8.30
CA ILE A 82 0.71 -9.41 7.61
C ILE A 82 0.85 -9.67 6.10
N THR A 83 -0.28 -9.64 5.41
CA THR A 83 -0.34 -9.78 3.94
C THR A 83 -1.05 -8.58 3.33
N PHE A 84 -0.62 -8.21 2.13
CA PHE A 84 -1.19 -7.13 1.35
C PHE A 84 -1.84 -7.68 0.08
N SER A 85 -3.05 -7.22 -0.21
CA SER A 85 -3.79 -7.59 -1.42
C SER A 85 -4.28 -6.33 -2.13
N PRO A 86 -3.78 -6.02 -3.34
CA PRO A 86 -4.30 -4.91 -4.13
C PRO A 86 -5.80 -5.04 -4.37
N THR A 87 -6.55 -3.95 -4.20
CA THR A 87 -8.01 -3.92 -4.44
C THR A 87 -8.33 -4.04 -5.94
N ILE A 88 -7.42 -3.57 -6.79
CA ILE A 88 -7.44 -3.72 -8.24
C ILE A 88 -6.34 -4.71 -8.63
N LYS A 89 -6.67 -5.69 -9.49
CA LYS A 89 -5.70 -6.67 -9.96
C LYS A 89 -4.61 -5.99 -10.79
N SER A 90 -3.35 -6.20 -10.41
CA SER A 90 -2.17 -5.89 -11.23
C SER A 90 -1.77 -7.11 -12.08
N ASN A 91 -0.96 -6.87 -13.11
CA ASN A 91 -0.32 -7.91 -13.92
C ASN A 91 0.92 -8.50 -13.25
N ASP A 92 1.49 -7.78 -12.27
CA ASP A 92 2.57 -8.26 -11.41
C ASP A 92 2.07 -8.43 -9.96
N SER A 93 2.90 -9.05 -9.12
CA SER A 93 2.62 -9.15 -7.68
C SER A 93 3.21 -7.99 -6.89
N VAL A 94 3.77 -6.96 -7.53
CA VAL A 94 4.50 -5.89 -6.84
C VAL A 94 3.50 -4.93 -6.19
N ILE A 95 3.68 -4.67 -4.89
CA ILE A 95 2.96 -3.60 -4.21
C ILE A 95 3.66 -2.28 -4.52
N ARG A 96 2.92 -1.37 -5.18
CA ARG A 96 3.41 -0.04 -5.54
C ARG A 96 2.83 1.01 -4.61
N GLU A 97 3.60 2.05 -4.37
CA GLU A 97 3.17 3.21 -3.59
C GLU A 97 1.85 3.77 -4.16
N GLY A 98 0.97 4.25 -3.28
CA GLY A 98 -0.32 4.81 -3.69
C GLY A 98 -1.38 3.77 -4.10
N THR A 99 -1.03 2.48 -4.14
CA THR A 99 -2.00 1.42 -4.43
C THR A 99 -2.95 1.23 -3.25
N GLN A 100 -4.24 1.10 -3.52
CA GLN A 100 -5.24 0.72 -2.51
C GLN A 100 -5.14 -0.77 -2.20
N LEU A 101 -5.05 -1.09 -0.92
CA LEU A 101 -4.74 -2.42 -0.39
C LEU A 101 -5.79 -2.85 0.62
N VAL A 102 -6.11 -4.13 0.60
CA VAL A 102 -6.66 -4.85 1.73
C VAL A 102 -5.49 -5.39 2.55
N VAL A 103 -5.54 -5.20 3.86
CA VAL A 103 -4.50 -5.63 4.81
C VAL A 103 -5.09 -6.70 5.72
N ASN A 104 -4.38 -7.82 5.88
CA ASN A 104 -4.82 -8.92 6.75
C ASN A 104 -3.68 -9.40 7.63
N PHE A 105 -3.97 -9.78 8.88
CA PHE A 105 -3.07 -10.69 9.57
C PHE A 105 -3.13 -12.09 8.94
N ASP A 106 -1.99 -12.74 8.82
CA ASP A 106 -1.89 -14.16 8.51
C ASP A 106 -1.68 -14.95 9.82
N ALA A 107 -2.78 -15.09 10.55
CA ALA A 107 -2.86 -15.78 11.82
C ALA A 107 -4.20 -16.51 11.94
N PRO A 108 -4.27 -17.65 12.68
CA PRO A 108 -5.53 -18.30 12.99
C PRO A 108 -6.48 -17.36 13.72
N SER A 109 -7.73 -17.27 13.26
CA SER A 109 -8.76 -16.41 13.86
C SER A 109 -10.14 -17.01 13.62
N MET A 110 -11.08 -16.74 14.53
CA MET A 110 -12.49 -17.13 14.38
C MET A 110 -13.26 -16.17 13.45
N VAL A 111 -12.70 -14.98 13.21
CA VAL A 111 -13.24 -13.94 12.34
C VAL A 111 -12.22 -13.60 11.25
N THR A 112 -12.64 -12.87 10.23
CA THR A 112 -11.72 -12.32 9.23
C THR A 112 -10.63 -11.47 9.90
N THR A 113 -9.38 -11.73 9.52
CA THR A 113 -8.21 -10.97 9.98
C THR A 113 -7.99 -9.69 9.19
N MET A 114 -8.92 -9.37 8.30
CA MET A 114 -8.94 -8.13 7.51
C MET A 114 -9.09 -6.92 8.42
N TRP A 115 -8.21 -5.95 8.21
CA TRP A 115 -8.23 -4.70 8.94
C TRP A 115 -9.42 -3.83 8.51
N MET A 116 -9.99 -3.12 9.48
CA MET A 116 -11.04 -2.14 9.31
C MET A 116 -10.91 -1.02 10.33
N ILE A 117 -11.66 0.06 10.12
CA ILE A 117 -11.82 1.10 11.14
C ILE A 117 -13.13 0.87 11.89
N GLN A 118 -13.07 0.83 13.22
CA GLN A 118 -14.24 0.71 14.07
C GLN A 118 -14.11 1.58 15.33
N LEU A 119 -15.23 2.03 15.87
CA LEU A 119 -15.27 2.63 17.19
C LEU A 119 -14.93 1.57 18.25
N SER A 120 -13.83 1.76 18.98
CA SER A 120 -13.47 0.90 20.09
C SER A 120 -14.12 1.42 21.39
N PRO A 121 -14.93 0.59 22.07
CA PRO A 121 -15.50 0.96 23.35
C PRO A 121 -14.44 1.21 24.43
N THR A 122 -13.26 0.57 24.28
CA THR A 122 -12.16 0.63 25.25
C THR A 122 -11.41 1.95 25.15
N THR A 123 -11.09 2.39 23.93
CA THR A 123 -10.33 3.64 23.72
C THR A 123 -11.23 4.86 23.57
N GLY A 124 -12.54 4.68 23.38
CA GLY A 124 -13.51 5.77 23.18
C GLY A 124 -13.40 6.46 21.82
N GLY A 125 -12.61 5.90 20.88
CA GLY A 125 -12.34 6.48 19.57
C GLY A 125 -12.28 5.43 18.46
N TYR A 126 -12.11 5.89 17.22
CA TYR A 126 -11.90 5.00 16.08
C TYR A 126 -10.50 4.40 16.14
N VAL A 127 -10.40 3.08 15.98
CA VAL A 127 -9.15 2.33 15.93
C VAL A 127 -9.12 1.46 14.68
N VAL A 128 -7.92 1.06 14.27
CA VAL A 128 -7.75 -0.05 13.34
C VAL A 128 -7.99 -1.36 14.10
N THR A 129 -8.89 -2.19 13.61
CA THR A 129 -9.24 -3.49 14.22
C THR A 129 -9.46 -4.56 13.14
N THR A 130 -9.53 -5.82 13.51
CA THR A 130 -9.90 -6.92 12.59
C THR A 130 -11.42 -7.10 12.50
N GLY A 131 -11.90 -7.86 11.51
CA GLY A 131 -13.34 -8.06 11.27
C GLY A 131 -13.84 -7.40 9.98
N GLY A 132 -12.92 -6.82 9.19
CA GLY A 132 -13.24 -6.10 7.97
C GLY A 132 -13.87 -6.94 6.87
N VAL A 133 -14.70 -6.27 6.07
CA VAL A 133 -15.28 -6.80 4.83
C VAL A 133 -14.52 -6.21 3.64
N ASP A 134 -14.31 -7.05 2.62
CA ASP A 134 -13.57 -6.68 1.41
C ASP A 134 -14.13 -5.42 0.75
N ARG A 135 -13.24 -4.65 0.11
CA ARG A 135 -13.51 -3.40 -0.62
C ARG A 135 -14.00 -2.19 0.18
N LEU A 136 -14.47 -2.36 1.41
CA LEU A 136 -14.90 -1.24 2.27
C LEU A 136 -13.76 -0.66 3.12
N ASN A 137 -12.73 -1.47 3.38
CA ASN A 137 -11.61 -1.11 4.23
C ASN A 137 -10.32 -1.13 3.42
N GLN A 138 -9.88 0.06 3.03
CA GLN A 138 -8.73 0.20 2.14
C GLN A 138 -7.64 0.99 2.83
N PHE A 139 -6.42 0.50 2.65
CA PHE A 139 -5.22 1.13 3.13
C PHE A 139 -4.33 1.47 1.96
N MET A 140 -3.38 2.36 2.19
CA MET A 140 -2.41 2.76 1.19
C MET A 140 -1.06 2.89 1.85
N ILE A 141 -0.02 2.47 1.15
CA ILE A 141 1.37 2.64 1.58
C ILE A 141 1.99 3.73 0.72
N THR A 142 2.62 4.71 1.35
CA THR A 142 3.41 5.74 0.67
C THR A 142 4.74 5.91 1.39
N LYS A 143 5.76 6.33 0.66
CA LYS A 143 7.03 6.72 1.25
C LYS A 143 6.85 7.94 2.15
N SER A 144 7.63 8.02 3.23
CA SER A 144 7.69 9.19 4.09
C SER A 144 8.40 10.33 3.37
N GLU A 145 7.85 11.55 3.42
CA GLU A 145 8.49 12.73 2.84
C GLU A 145 9.77 13.14 3.58
N ASP A 146 9.83 12.83 4.88
CA ASP A 146 10.93 13.22 5.75
C ASP A 146 12.03 12.16 5.84
N HIS A 147 11.74 10.91 5.45
CA HIS A 147 12.62 9.76 5.65
C HIS A 147 12.58 8.79 4.45
N ASP A 148 13.59 8.86 3.59
CA ASP A 148 13.68 8.10 2.33
C ASP A 148 13.75 6.57 2.48
N ASP A 149 13.89 6.04 3.69
CA ASP A 149 13.93 4.60 3.97
C ASP A 149 12.72 4.11 4.78
N LEU A 150 11.76 5.00 5.04
CA LEU A 150 10.55 4.71 5.82
C LEU A 150 9.29 4.91 4.98
N TYR A 151 8.28 4.11 5.31
CA TYR A 151 6.94 4.20 4.74
C TYR A 151 5.93 4.58 5.82
N GLN A 152 4.74 4.98 5.39
CA GLN A 152 3.60 5.19 6.26
C GLN A 152 2.35 4.54 5.67
N LEU A 153 1.43 4.14 6.55
CA LEU A 153 0.12 3.65 6.15
C LEU A 153 -0.91 4.79 6.26
N SER A 154 -1.81 4.84 5.30
CA SER A 154 -3.02 5.66 5.36
C SER A 154 -4.27 4.80 5.23
N PHE A 155 -5.35 5.17 5.90
CA PHE A 155 -6.67 4.62 5.69
C PHE A 155 -7.41 5.45 4.63
N CYS A 156 -7.94 4.80 3.61
CA CYS A 156 -8.67 5.41 2.51
C CYS A 156 -10.15 4.98 2.58
N PRO A 157 -11.03 5.79 3.18
CA PRO A 157 -12.44 5.44 3.29
C PRO A 157 -13.10 5.36 1.92
N MET A 158 -13.88 4.30 1.67
CA MET A 158 -14.86 4.27 0.58
C MET A 158 -16.25 4.51 1.16
N GLY A 159 -16.82 5.68 0.88
CA GLY A 159 -18.23 5.98 1.21
C GLY A 159 -19.17 5.65 0.05
N GLU A 160 -20.42 5.31 0.33
CA GLU A 160 -21.48 5.30 -0.68
C GLU A 160 -22.02 6.73 -0.95
N PRO A 161 -22.44 7.08 -2.19
CA PRO A 161 -22.26 6.32 -3.42
C PRO A 161 -20.95 6.79 -4.10
N PHE A 162 -19.83 6.18 -3.70
CA PHE A 162 -18.49 6.40 -4.26
C PHE A 162 -17.96 7.83 -4.17
N CYS A 163 -17.98 8.42 -2.96
CA CYS A 163 -17.08 9.53 -2.67
C CYS A 163 -15.76 8.96 -2.16
N THR A 164 -14.67 9.17 -2.91
CA THR A 164 -13.31 8.96 -2.41
C THR A 164 -13.01 10.06 -1.41
N CYS A 165 -13.14 9.76 -0.12
CA CYS A 165 -12.64 10.65 0.92
C CYS A 165 -11.10 10.69 0.83
N PRO A 166 -10.46 11.81 1.20
CA PRO A 166 -9.01 11.84 1.29
C PRO A 166 -8.55 10.75 2.26
N CYS A 167 -7.49 10.04 1.89
CA CYS A 167 -6.87 9.09 2.80
C CYS A 167 -6.31 9.86 4.00
N VAL A 168 -6.48 9.31 5.19
CA VAL A 168 -5.96 9.87 6.44
C VAL A 168 -4.83 9.00 6.96
N PRO A 169 -3.75 9.57 7.52
CA PRO A 169 -2.64 8.80 8.05
C PRO A 169 -3.10 7.88 9.19
N VAL A 170 -2.46 6.72 9.28
CA VAL A 170 -2.59 5.80 10.42
C VAL A 170 -1.41 6.05 11.35
N GLY A 171 -1.73 6.47 12.57
CA GLY A 171 -0.78 6.68 13.65
C GLY A 171 -1.03 5.74 14.81
N VAL A 172 -0.50 6.10 15.98
CA VAL A 172 -0.63 5.31 17.21
C VAL A 172 -1.04 6.22 18.37
N ASN A 173 -2.03 5.79 19.16
CA ASN A 173 -2.49 6.54 20.34
C ASN A 173 -1.67 6.20 21.60
N GLY A 174 -2.02 6.82 22.73
CA GLY A 174 -1.33 6.59 24.02
C GLY A 174 -1.39 5.13 24.52
N ASP A 175 -2.43 4.40 24.14
CA ASP A 175 -2.67 2.99 24.51
C ASP A 175 -2.05 2.00 23.51
N LYS A 176 -1.24 2.50 22.57
CA LYS A 176 -0.57 1.72 21.51
C LYS A 176 -1.50 1.15 20.44
N ASN A 177 -2.77 1.54 20.38
CA ASN A 177 -3.65 1.20 19.27
C ASN A 177 -3.29 2.00 18.02
N LEU A 178 -3.34 1.35 16.86
CA LEU A 178 -3.31 2.04 15.59
C LEU A 178 -4.65 2.78 15.41
N VAL A 179 -4.56 4.05 15.02
CA VAL A 179 -5.72 4.95 14.89
C VAL A 179 -5.63 5.77 13.61
N PRO A 180 -6.75 6.02 12.91
CA PRO A 180 -6.77 6.91 11.77
C PRO A 180 -6.68 8.38 12.22
N ASN A 181 -6.23 9.25 11.32
CA ASN A 181 -6.16 10.69 11.53
C ASN A 181 -5.30 11.10 12.73
N ALA A 182 -4.12 10.47 12.83
CA ALA A 182 -3.09 10.77 13.83
C ALA A 182 -1.73 10.96 13.13
N ASP A 183 -0.72 11.39 13.90
CA ASP A 183 0.64 11.51 13.37
C ASP A 183 1.10 10.17 12.75
N PRO A 184 1.61 10.17 11.50
CA PRO A 184 1.89 8.93 10.79
C PRO A 184 2.88 8.04 11.54
N LEU A 185 2.52 6.75 11.69
CA LEU A 185 3.48 5.77 12.15
C LEU A 185 4.44 5.43 11.00
N LEU A 186 5.71 5.78 11.18
CA LEU A 186 6.76 5.43 10.23
C LEU A 186 7.19 3.97 10.41
N VAL A 187 7.25 3.23 9.30
CA VAL A 187 7.44 1.78 9.31
C VAL A 187 8.41 1.28 8.25
N LYS A 188 8.93 0.07 8.49
CA LYS A 188 9.62 -0.77 7.50
C LYS A 188 8.91 -2.12 7.37
N PHE A 189 9.11 -2.77 6.22
CA PHE A 189 8.54 -4.10 5.96
C PHE A 189 9.64 -5.14 5.99
N GLN A 190 9.52 -6.17 6.84
CA GLN A 190 10.44 -7.30 6.86
C GLN A 190 9.74 -8.56 6.38
N ARG A 191 10.20 -9.14 5.27
CA ARG A 191 9.63 -10.39 4.76
C ARG A 191 9.91 -11.55 5.74
N HIS A 192 8.89 -12.33 6.05
CA HIS A 192 8.98 -13.47 6.97
C HIS A 192 10.01 -14.50 6.52
N GLU A 193 10.03 -14.83 5.23
CA GLU A 193 10.83 -15.93 4.66
C GLU A 193 12.35 -15.72 4.78
N TYR A 194 12.82 -14.47 4.90
CA TYR A 194 14.23 -14.19 5.14
C TYR A 194 14.66 -14.45 6.60
N GLY A 195 13.71 -14.54 7.54
CA GLY A 195 14.00 -14.87 8.94
C GLY A 195 14.22 -16.35 9.22
N ALA A 196 13.96 -17.24 8.25
CA ALA A 196 14.12 -18.68 8.40
C ALA A 196 15.47 -19.22 7.88
N GLN A 197 16.34 -18.37 7.33
CA GLN A 197 17.64 -18.75 6.77
C GLN A 197 18.82 -18.62 7.76
N THR A 198 18.57 -18.69 9.07
CA THR A 198 19.66 -18.73 10.05
C THR A 198 19.35 -19.68 11.19
N ILE A 199 19.50 -20.98 10.96
CA ILE A 199 20.18 -21.98 11.82
C ILE A 199 20.76 -23.08 10.93
#